data_AF-A0A081DB19-F1
#
_entry.id   AF-A0A081DB19-F1
#
_cell.length_a   1.000
_cell.length_b   1.000
_cell.length_c   1.000
_cell.angle_alpha   90.00
_cell.angle_beta   90.00
_cell.angle_gamma   90.00
#
_symmetry.space_group_name_H-M   'P 1'
#
loop_
_entity.id
_entity.type
_entity.pdbx_description
1 polymer ?
#
loop_
_entity_poly.entity_id
_entity_poly.type
_entity_poly.pdbx_seq_one_letter_code
_entity_poly.pdbx_strand_id
1 'polypeptide(L)'
;MDLGEGMNVEGQVMPFISSCNVACGGHYGNYDSIKKTLLLAQKYNVKSGAHPSFDDLKNFGRSRLDWDEARFREAYLNKFSNSRM
;
A
#
# COMPACT_ATOMS: atom_id res chain seq x y z
N MET A 1 -2.75 11.54 0.37
CA MET A 1 -3.05 10.92 1.67
C MET A 1 -2.70 9.44 1.59
N ASP A 2 -2.07 8.89 2.61
CA ASP A 2 -1.73 7.46 2.66
C ASP A 2 -2.98 6.66 3.06
N LEU A 3 -3.31 5.60 2.31
CA LEU A 3 -4.56 4.85 2.39
C LEU A 3 -4.35 3.36 2.15
N GLY A 4 -5.38 2.56 2.49
CA GLY A 4 -5.28 1.11 2.44
C GLY A 4 -4.45 0.56 3.61
N GLU A 5 -4.50 1.25 4.75
CA GLU A 5 -3.63 1.06 5.92
C GLU A 5 -4.35 0.51 7.17
N GLY A 6 -5.61 0.08 7.02
CA GLY A 6 -6.38 -0.59 8.07
C GLY A 6 -7.30 0.32 8.88
N MET A 7 -7.23 1.65 8.69
CA MET A 7 -8.15 2.59 9.36
C MET A 7 -9.58 2.58 8.78
N ASN A 8 -9.79 2.02 7.58
CA ASN A 8 -11.10 1.91 6.92
C ASN A 8 -11.83 3.26 6.70
N VAL A 9 -11.07 4.35 6.53
CA VAL A 9 -11.59 5.71 6.31
C VAL A 9 -11.60 6.12 4.84
N GLU A 10 -11.13 5.27 3.93
CA GLU A 10 -10.89 5.59 2.52
C GLU A 10 -12.12 6.23 1.86
N GLY A 11 -13.30 5.64 2.02
CA GLY A 11 -14.53 6.16 1.42
C GLY A 11 -14.94 7.54 1.95
N GLN A 12 -14.55 7.89 3.18
CA GLN A 12 -14.89 9.17 3.81
C GLN A 12 -13.95 10.28 3.36
N VAL A 13 -12.67 9.97 3.08
CA VAL A 13 -11.65 10.96 2.74
C VAL A 13 -11.51 11.19 1.24
N MET A 14 -11.86 10.21 0.40
CA MET A 14 -11.75 10.30 -1.06
C MET A 14 -12.41 11.53 -1.70
N PRO A 15 -13.60 12.01 -1.25
CA PRO A 15 -14.20 13.22 -1.80
C PRO A 15 -13.38 14.51 -1.60
N PHE A 16 -12.42 14.50 -0.67
CA PHE A 16 -11.70 15.68 -0.21
C PHE A 16 -10.22 15.72 -0.62
N ILE A 17 -9.74 14.69 -1.33
CA ILE A 17 -8.32 14.58 -1.73
C ILE A 17 -8.19 14.48 -3.24
N SER A 18 -7.08 14.98 -3.78
CA SER A 18 -6.75 14.86 -5.22
C SER A 18 -5.83 13.69 -5.54
N SER A 19 -5.12 13.17 -4.53
CA SER A 19 -4.25 12.00 -4.67
C SER A 19 -4.12 11.18 -3.39
N CYS A 20 -3.91 9.87 -3.55
CA CYS A 20 -3.61 8.94 -2.47
C CYS A 20 -2.41 8.04 -2.79
N ASN A 21 -1.64 7.69 -1.75
CA ASN A 21 -0.61 6.65 -1.83
C ASN A 21 -1.19 5.38 -1.20
N VAL A 22 -1.19 4.27 -1.92
CA VAL A 22 -1.84 3.01 -1.51
C VAL A 22 -0.79 2.04 -0.99
N ALA A 23 -1.00 1.51 0.22
CA ALA A 23 -0.11 0.52 0.84
C ALA A 23 0.16 -0.67 -0.10
N CYS A 24 1.37 -1.24 -0.05
CA CYS A 24 1.83 -2.24 -1.02
C CYS A 24 2.12 -3.62 -0.44
N GLY A 25 1.74 -3.89 0.82
CA GLY A 25 1.93 -5.18 1.49
C GLY A 25 3.23 -5.35 2.26
N GLY A 26 3.98 -4.26 2.46
CA GLY A 26 5.14 -4.23 3.36
C GLY A 26 4.72 -4.00 4.82
N HIS A 27 4.34 -2.75 5.13
CA HIS A 27 3.89 -2.34 6.46
C HIS A 27 2.42 -2.62 6.71
N TYR A 28 1.65 -2.59 5.63
CA TYR A 28 0.25 -2.94 5.59
C TYR A 28 -0.17 -3.21 4.15
N GLY A 29 -1.38 -3.74 3.99
CA GLY A 29 -2.01 -3.96 2.70
C GLY A 29 -1.97 -5.44 2.32
N ASN A 30 -3.07 -5.90 1.78
CA ASN A 30 -3.22 -7.21 1.14
C ASN A 30 -4.03 -7.00 -0.15
N TYR A 31 -4.20 -8.06 -0.94
CA TYR A 31 -4.90 -7.94 -2.22
C TYR A 31 -6.26 -7.23 -2.10
N ASP A 32 -7.08 -7.61 -1.12
CA ASP A 32 -8.43 -7.04 -0.95
C ASP A 32 -8.42 -5.57 -0.51
N SER A 33 -7.59 -5.21 0.47
CA SER A 33 -7.51 -3.82 0.96
C SER A 33 -6.92 -2.89 -0.10
N ILE A 34 -5.91 -3.34 -0.83
CA ILE A 34 -5.30 -2.59 -1.94
C ILE A 34 -6.34 -2.42 -3.06
N LYS A 35 -6.97 -3.50 -3.50
CA LYS A 35 -8.00 -3.47 -4.54
C LYS A 35 -9.16 -2.55 -4.17
N LYS A 36 -9.68 -2.66 -2.94
CA LYS A 36 -10.76 -1.80 -2.44
C LYS A 36 -10.36 -0.32 -2.48
N THR A 37 -9.14 0.00 -2.04
CA THR A 37 -8.63 1.38 -2.04
C THR A 37 -8.49 1.93 -3.46
N LEU A 38 -7.95 1.13 -4.38
CA LEU A 38 -7.82 1.51 -5.79
C LEU A 38 -9.17 1.73 -6.48
N LEU A 39 -10.14 0.85 -6.22
CA LEU A 39 -11.51 1.00 -6.75
C LEU A 39 -12.18 2.28 -6.22
N LEU A 40 -11.97 2.63 -4.96
CA LEU A 40 -12.43 3.89 -4.40
C LEU A 40 -11.73 5.09 -5.07
N ALA A 41 -10.40 5.05 -5.23
CA ALA A 41 -9.67 6.12 -5.90
C ALA A 41 -10.19 6.34 -7.32
N GLN A 42 -10.42 5.27 -8.08
CA GLN A 42 -11.02 5.33 -9.40
C GLN A 42 -12.43 5.94 -9.37
N LYS A 43 -13.29 5.50 -8.46
CA LYS A 43 -14.67 6.01 -8.32
C LYS A 43 -14.73 7.52 -8.08
N TYR A 44 -13.80 8.05 -7.28
CA TYR A 44 -13.76 9.47 -6.92
C TYR A 44 -12.81 10.29 -7.80
N ASN A 45 -12.25 9.70 -8.86
CA ASN A 45 -11.27 10.35 -9.75
C ASN A 45 -10.04 10.91 -9.01
N VAL A 46 -9.57 10.18 -7.99
CA VAL A 46 -8.38 10.49 -7.19
C VAL A 46 -7.17 9.80 -7.80
N LYS A 47 -6.06 10.53 -7.97
CA LYS A 47 -4.81 9.95 -8.49
C LYS A 47 -4.21 8.99 -7.47
N SER A 48 -3.94 7.74 -7.86
CA SER A 48 -3.30 6.75 -7.00
C SER A 48 -1.82 6.59 -7.30
N GLY A 49 -1.01 6.45 -6.26
CA GLY A 49 0.41 6.08 -6.30
C GLY A 49 0.72 4.91 -5.37
N ALA A 50 1.87 4.27 -5.56
CA ALA A 50 2.35 3.22 -4.66
C ALA A 50 2.89 3.81 -3.35
N HIS A 51 2.59 3.17 -2.23
CA HIS A 51 3.17 3.45 -0.92
C HIS A 51 3.95 2.23 -0.40
N PRO A 52 5.15 1.97 -0.96
CA PRO A 52 5.99 0.87 -0.51
C PRO A 52 6.67 1.23 0.83
N SER A 53 6.93 0.20 1.62
CA SER A 53 7.70 0.24 2.86
C SER A 53 8.60 -1.00 2.99
N PHE A 54 9.33 -1.11 4.10
CA PHE A 54 9.94 -2.38 4.47
C PHE A 54 8.91 -3.41 4.93
N ASP A 55 9.25 -4.70 4.85
CA ASP A 55 8.46 -5.80 5.43
C ASP A 55 8.61 -5.81 6.95
N ASP A 56 7.92 -4.86 7.58
CA ASP A 56 7.91 -4.67 9.02
C ASP A 56 6.51 -4.34 9.49
N LEU A 57 5.62 -5.32 9.37
CA LEU A 57 4.22 -5.20 9.77
C LEU A 57 4.09 -4.79 11.26
N LYS A 58 4.96 -5.33 12.13
CA LYS A 58 4.88 -5.10 13.59
C LYS A 58 5.13 -3.65 13.97
N ASN A 59 6.02 -2.95 13.26
CA ASN A 59 6.30 -1.54 13.51
C ASN A 59 5.81 -0.63 12.38
N PHE A 60 4.88 -1.13 11.55
CA PHE A 60 4.27 -0.37 10.47
C PHE A 60 5.29 0.23 9.48
N GLY A 61 6.37 -0.50 9.19
CA GLY A 61 7.42 -0.04 8.27
C GLY A 61 8.25 1.13 8.79
N ARG A 62 8.12 1.49 10.08
CA ARG A 62 8.78 2.67 10.68
C ARG A 62 10.11 2.35 11.37
N SER A 63 10.50 1.08 11.45
CA SER A 63 11.82 0.73 11.94
C SER A 63 12.89 1.14 10.95
N ARG A 64 14.04 1.59 11.47
CA ARG A 64 15.25 1.73 10.68
C ARG A 64 15.85 0.34 10.45
N LEU A 65 15.67 -0.19 9.25
CA LEU A 65 16.26 -1.46 8.83
C LEU A 65 17.51 -1.22 7.98
N ASP A 66 18.49 -2.10 8.12
CA ASP A 66 19.67 -2.12 7.27
C ASP A 66 19.41 -3.08 6.10
N TRP A 67 18.71 -2.56 5.08
CA TRP A 67 18.40 -3.29 3.84
C TRP A 67 19.12 -2.63 2.68
N ASP A 68 19.69 -3.44 1.80
CA ASP A 68 20.16 -2.96 0.50
C ASP A 68 19.03 -2.93 -0.54
N GLU A 69 19.31 -2.33 -1.70
CA GLU A 69 18.35 -2.23 -2.80
C GLU A 69 17.89 -3.62 -3.29
N ALA A 70 18.81 -4.59 -3.37
CA ALA A 70 18.53 -5.92 -3.88
C ALA A 70 17.48 -6.63 -3.03
N ARG A 71 17.68 -6.63 -1.70
CA ARG A 71 16.75 -7.19 -0.72
C ARG A 71 15.40 -6.48 -0.77
N PHE A 72 15.39 -5.15 -0.86
CA PHE A 72 14.13 -4.39 -0.97
C PHE A 72 13.35 -4.79 -2.22
N ARG A 73 14.01 -4.86 -3.39
CA ARG A 73 13.38 -5.25 -4.65
C ARG A 73 12.86 -6.68 -4.62
N GLU A 74 13.65 -7.61 -4.07
CA GLU A 74 13.25 -9.02 -3.95
C GLU A 74 11.98 -9.17 -3.10
N ALA A 75 11.87 -8.45 -1.98
CA ALA A 75 10.68 -8.49 -1.12
C ALA A 75 9.40 -8.16 -1.89
N TYR A 76 9.45 -7.21 -2.83
CA TYR A 76 8.29 -6.88 -3.68
C TYR A 76 8.08 -7.87 -4.82
N LEU A 77 9.13 -8.32 -5.50
CA LEU A 77 9.01 -9.29 -6.59
C LEU A 77 8.34 -10.60 -6.11
N ASN A 78 8.68 -11.06 -4.90
CA ASN A 78 8.12 -12.27 -4.31
C ASN A 78 6.64 -12.14 -3.89
N LYS A 79 6.17 -10.92 -3.62
CA LYS A 79 4.76 -10.66 -3.29
C LYS A 79 3.85 -10.67 -4.52
N PHE A 80 4.36 -10.22 -5.67
CA PHE A 80 3.60 -10.18 -6.93
C PHE A 80 3.75 -11.45 -7.79
N SER A 81 4.76 -12.28 -7.53
CA SER A 81 4.92 -13.58 -8.22
C SER A 81 3.93 -14.63 -7.72
N ASN A 82 3.59 -14.60 -6.42
CA ASN A 82 2.65 -15.54 -5.79
C ASN A 82 1.16 -15.14 -5.89
N SER A 83 0.85 -13.96 -6.43
CA SER A 83 -0.53 -13.49 -6.63
C SER A 83 -1.13 -13.86 -8.00
N ARG A 84 -0.49 -14.80 -8.73
CA ARG A 84 -1.06 -15.51 -9.89
C ARG A 84 -1.43 -16.94 -9.50
N MET A 85 -2.44 -17.09 -8.64
CA MET A 85 -3.27 -18.30 -8.53
C MET A 85 -4.70 -17.87 -8.22
#